data_AF-A0A1W9GVM1-F1
#
_entry.id   AF-A0A1W9GVM1-F1
#
_cell.length_a   1.000
_cell.length_b   1.000
_cell.length_c   1.000
_cell.angle_alpha   90.00
_cell.angle_beta   90.00
_cell.angle_gamma   90.00
#
_symmetry.space_group_name_H-M   'P 1'
#
loop_
_entity.id
_entity.type
_entity.pdbx_description
1 polymer ?
#
loop_
_entity_poly.entity_id
_entity_poly.type
_entity_poly.pdbx_seq_one_letter_code
_entity_poly.pdbx_strand_id
1 'polypeptide(L)'
;MQQSLKNICNILIYATVVGLISLLYFFYAYAVHPIPEERETFLTEIGEVFGKSGLALLIFIYCRTLLKLALGQGRLAQRLLPDYVPPVDSTHLNRLLIWLNRTHIYFGIAAVAVILLHIALMGFSRYSHILFFPALLGLVIWQGVFGMFLTLRYSPVELKKFSYWVHAQFVTGIAIGIFALLGHLLIDD
;
A
#
# COMPACT_ATOMS: atom_id res chain seq x y z
N MET A 1 13.47 19.61 14.63
CA MET A 1 12.22 19.06 15.22
C MET A 1 10.92 19.56 14.57
N GLN A 2 10.68 20.88 14.48
CA GLN A 2 9.37 21.43 14.06
C GLN A 2 8.95 21.03 12.63
N GLN A 3 9.91 20.95 11.69
CA GLN A 3 9.63 20.55 10.30
C GLN A 3 9.30 19.06 10.14
N SER A 4 9.91 18.21 10.97
CA SER A 4 9.64 16.78 11.03
C SER A 4 8.22 16.48 11.54
N LEU A 5 7.83 17.13 12.64
CA LEU A 5 6.48 17.06 13.20
C LEU A 5 5.42 17.50 12.18
N LYS A 6 5.67 18.58 11.44
CA LYS A 6 4.77 19.05 10.38
C LYS A 6 4.58 18.01 9.27
N ASN A 7 5.65 17.37 8.80
CA ASN A 7 5.56 16.39 7.71
C ASN A 7 4.82 15.11 8.13
N ILE A 8 5.08 14.62 9.34
CA ILE A 8 4.35 13.47 9.91
C ILE A 8 2.87 13.84 10.11
N CYS A 9 2.60 15.02 10.67
CA CYS A 9 1.24 15.50 10.89
C CYS A 9 0.46 15.59 9.57
N ASN A 10 1.08 16.06 8.49
CA ASN A 10 0.43 16.09 7.17
C ASN A 10 0.05 14.69 6.64
N ILE A 11 0.91 13.69 6.86
CA ILE A 11 0.60 12.30 6.48
C ILE A 11 -0.53 11.74 7.34
N LEU A 12 -0.50 12.02 8.64
CA LEU A 12 -1.57 11.60 9.55
C LEU A 12 -2.90 12.26 9.18
N ILE A 13 -2.91 13.57 8.94
CA ILE A 13 -4.09 14.31 8.46
C ILE A 13 -4.60 13.70 7.15
N TYR A 14 -3.72 13.42 6.20
CA TYR A 14 -4.10 12.75 4.95
C TYR A 14 -4.76 11.38 5.24
N ALA A 15 -4.11 10.53 6.03
CA ALA A 15 -4.64 9.21 6.37
C ALA A 15 -6.00 9.30 7.10
N THR A 16 -6.14 10.25 8.03
CA THR A 16 -7.40 10.51 8.74
C THR A 16 -8.49 11.00 7.80
N VAL A 17 -8.19 11.96 6.92
CA VAL A 17 -9.17 12.48 5.96
C VAL A 17 -9.61 11.39 4.99
N VAL A 18 -8.67 10.64 4.40
CA VAL A 18 -9.01 9.51 3.52
C VAL A 18 -9.81 8.46 4.30
N GLY A 19 -9.41 8.14 5.53
CA GLY A 19 -10.13 7.21 6.40
C GLY A 19 -11.56 7.65 6.69
N LEU A 20 -11.77 8.92 7.06
CA LEU A 20 -13.10 9.48 7.34
C LEU A 20 -13.98 9.51 6.09
N ILE A 21 -13.47 9.96 4.95
CA ILE A 21 -14.22 9.95 3.69
C ILE A 21 -14.60 8.51 3.31
N SER A 22 -13.66 7.58 3.46
CA SER A 22 -13.90 6.16 3.19
C SER A 22 -14.95 5.58 4.13
N LEU A 23 -14.91 5.94 5.42
CA LEU A 23 -15.89 5.50 6.40
C LEU A 23 -17.30 6.06 6.10
N LEU A 24 -17.39 7.33 5.71
CA LEU A 24 -18.66 7.92 5.26
C LEU A 24 -19.19 7.21 4.01
N TYR A 25 -18.30 6.93 3.04
CA TYR A 25 -18.68 6.16 1.85
C TYR A 25 -19.09 4.73 2.20
N PHE A 26 -18.43 4.09 3.16
CA PHE A 26 -18.80 2.76 3.66
C PHE A 26 -20.24 2.75 4.16
N PHE A 27 -20.63 3.68 5.03
CA PHE A 27 -22.01 3.75 5.52
C PHE A 27 -23.02 4.02 4.41
N TYR A 28 -22.68 4.89 3.46
CA TYR A 28 -23.50 5.13 2.28
C TYR A 28 -23.66 3.86 1.43
N ALA A 29 -22.56 3.17 1.13
CA ALA A 29 -22.55 1.98 0.31
C ALA A 29 -23.33 0.84 0.98
N TYR A 30 -23.14 0.63 2.28
CA TYR A 30 -23.88 -0.34 3.07
C TYR A 30 -25.39 -0.10 3.06
N ALA A 31 -25.83 1.17 3.08
CA ALA A 31 -27.24 1.53 3.08
C ALA A 31 -27.91 1.50 1.70
N VAL A 32 -27.15 1.68 0.62
CA VAL A 32 -27.70 1.94 -0.73
C VAL A 32 -27.41 0.81 -1.72
N HIS A 33 -26.24 0.17 -1.63
CA HIS A 33 -25.86 -0.87 -2.58
C HIS A 33 -26.33 -2.24 -2.07
N PRO A 34 -26.98 -3.05 -2.92
CA PRO A 34 -27.23 -4.45 -2.58
C PRO A 34 -25.87 -5.15 -2.53
N ILE A 35 -25.41 -5.49 -1.33
CA ILE A 35 -24.18 -6.25 -1.12
C ILE A 35 -24.43 -7.65 -1.70
N PRO A 36 -23.73 -8.05 -2.78
CA PRO A 36 -23.94 -9.36 -3.37
C PRO A 36 -23.55 -10.44 -2.37
N GLU A 37 -24.46 -11.39 -2.09
CA GLU A 37 -24.14 -12.53 -1.21
C GLU A 37 -22.88 -13.25 -1.71
N GLU A 38 -21.96 -13.49 -0.78
CA GLU A 38 -20.76 -14.25 -1.07
C GLU A 38 -21.16 -15.68 -1.46
N ARG A 39 -20.74 -16.10 -2.65
CA ARG A 39 -20.92 -17.49 -3.09
C ARG A 39 -19.63 -18.22 -2.85
N GLU A 40 -19.63 -19.14 -1.90
CA GLU A 40 -18.55 -20.09 -1.70
C GLU A 40 -18.44 -21.01 -2.92
N THR A 41 -17.55 -20.65 -3.83
CA THR A 41 -17.12 -21.47 -4.95
C THR A 41 -15.66 -21.83 -4.74
N PHE A 42 -15.20 -22.92 -5.36
CA PHE A 42 -13.78 -23.29 -5.30
C PHE A 42 -12.85 -22.17 -5.77
N LEU A 43 -13.28 -21.32 -6.72
CA LEU A 43 -12.51 -20.17 -7.19
C LEU A 43 -12.43 -19.04 -6.15
N THR A 44 -13.51 -18.77 -5.43
CA THR A 44 -13.53 -17.73 -4.39
C THR A 44 -12.73 -18.16 -3.17
N GLU A 45 -12.79 -19.44 -2.78
CA GLU A 45 -11.97 -20.01 -1.70
C GLU A 45 -10.46 -19.87 -2.02
N ILE A 46 -10.05 -20.24 -3.24
CA ILE A 46 -8.67 -20.01 -3.71
C ILE A 46 -8.37 -18.50 -3.73
N GLY A 47 -9.33 -17.69 -4.17
CA GLY A 47 -9.27 -16.23 -4.18
C GLY A 47 -8.93 -15.66 -2.81
N GLU A 48 -9.57 -16.12 -1.74
CA GLU A 48 -9.27 -15.71 -0.36
C GLU A 48 -7.84 -16.04 0.06
N VAL A 49 -7.34 -17.22 -0.30
CA VAL A 49 -5.95 -17.62 -0.01
C VAL A 49 -4.98 -16.64 -0.67
N PHE A 50 -5.25 -16.23 -1.91
CA PHE A 50 -4.47 -15.19 -2.58
C PHE A 50 -4.63 -13.83 -1.90
N GLY A 51 -5.82 -13.48 -1.40
CA GLY A 51 -6.05 -12.26 -0.63
C GLY A 51 -5.19 -12.20 0.64
N LYS A 52 -5.23 -13.27 1.45
CA LYS A 52 -4.39 -13.44 2.66
C LYS A 52 -2.90 -13.39 2.34
N SER A 53 -2.49 -14.03 1.24
CA SER A 53 -1.10 -13.99 0.75
C SER A 53 -0.68 -12.59 0.30
N GLY A 54 -1.56 -11.87 -0.39
CA GLY A 54 -1.35 -10.49 -0.82
C GLY A 54 -1.15 -9.55 0.37
N LEU A 55 -1.98 -9.68 1.40
CA LEU A 55 -1.83 -8.94 2.66
C LEU A 55 -0.47 -9.22 3.32
N ALA A 56 -0.05 -10.48 3.40
CA ALA A 56 1.25 -10.85 3.95
C ALA A 56 2.42 -10.21 3.18
N LEU A 57 2.34 -10.20 1.84
CA LEU A 57 3.35 -9.56 0.99
C LEU A 57 3.38 -8.04 1.19
N LEU A 58 2.22 -7.38 1.32
CA LEU A 58 2.14 -5.95 1.63
C LEU A 58 2.77 -5.65 3.00
N ILE A 59 2.42 -6.42 4.05
CA ILE A 59 3.00 -6.27 5.38
C ILE A 59 4.53 -6.36 5.33
N PHE A 60 5.07 -7.32 4.56
CA PHE A 60 6.52 -7.44 4.35
C PHE A 60 7.14 -6.17 3.73
N ILE A 61 6.52 -5.61 2.69
CA ILE A 61 6.99 -4.39 2.02
C ILE A 61 6.91 -3.17 2.95
N TYR A 62 5.85 -3.03 3.74
CA TYR A 62 5.70 -1.93 4.70
C TYR A 62 6.62 -2.08 5.91
N CYS A 63 6.86 -3.29 6.39
CA CYS A 63 7.83 -3.56 7.46
C CYS A 63 9.23 -3.05 7.08
N ARG A 64 9.67 -3.27 5.84
CA ARG A 64 10.91 -2.66 5.32
C ARG A 64 10.87 -1.12 5.41
N THR A 65 9.76 -0.50 5.07
CA THR A 65 9.62 0.97 5.10
C THR A 65 9.67 1.49 6.54
N LEU A 66 9.04 0.81 7.48
CA LEU A 66 9.12 1.10 8.90
C LEU A 66 10.54 0.93 9.44
N LEU A 67 11.24 -0.14 9.04
CA LEU A 67 12.63 -0.37 9.45
C LEU A 67 13.58 0.72 8.92
N LYS A 68 13.36 1.19 7.69
CA LYS A 68 14.07 2.35 7.13
C LYS A 68 13.85 3.61 7.94
N LEU A 69 12.61 3.87 8.34
CA LEU A 69 12.25 5.01 9.18
C LEU A 69 12.92 4.92 10.54
N ALA A 70 12.85 3.76 11.21
CA ALA A 70 13.45 3.53 12.52
C ALA A 70 14.98 3.71 12.51
N LEU A 71 15.65 3.33 11.42
CA LEU A 71 17.10 3.48 11.25
C LEU A 71 17.51 4.84 10.64
N GLY A 72 16.56 5.73 10.35
CA GLY A 72 16.85 7.03 9.70
C GLY A 72 17.37 6.90 8.26
N GLN A 73 17.19 5.73 7.62
CA GLN A 73 17.78 5.42 6.33
C GLN A 73 16.84 5.68 5.15
N GLY A 74 17.39 6.30 4.11
CA GLY A 74 16.70 6.53 2.84
C GLY A 74 15.98 7.88 2.75
N ARG A 75 15.57 8.22 1.53
CA ARG A 75 15.03 9.56 1.21
C ARG A 75 13.74 9.91 1.93
N LEU A 76 12.91 8.92 2.26
CA LEU A 76 11.67 9.12 2.98
C LEU A 76 11.95 9.44 4.45
N ALA A 77 12.88 8.73 5.10
CA ALA A 77 13.34 9.03 6.45
C ALA A 77 14.00 10.42 6.52
N GLN A 78 14.90 10.74 5.59
CA GLN A 78 15.56 12.06 5.51
C GLN A 78 14.57 13.23 5.32
N ARG A 79 13.38 12.99 4.75
CA ARG A 79 12.35 14.03 4.57
C ARG A 79 11.37 14.11 5.73
N LEU A 80 10.95 12.98 6.28
CA LEU A 80 10.02 12.95 7.41
C LEU A 80 10.72 13.28 8.72
N LEU A 81 11.98 12.89 8.85
CA LEU A 81 12.79 12.95 10.05
C LEU A 81 14.20 13.51 9.74
N PRO A 82 14.35 14.72 9.17
CA PRO A 82 15.64 15.27 8.73
C PRO A 82 16.68 15.38 9.84
N ASP A 83 16.25 15.63 11.08
CA ASP A 83 17.12 15.82 12.25
C ASP A 83 17.24 14.55 13.11
N TYR A 84 16.74 13.41 12.63
CA TYR A 84 16.69 12.18 13.43
C TYR A 84 18.03 11.47 13.43
N VAL A 85 18.57 11.29 14.63
CA VAL A 85 19.72 10.44 14.90
C VAL A 85 19.19 9.08 15.37
N PRO A 86 19.52 7.97 14.71
CA PRO A 86 19.03 6.67 15.11
C PRO A 86 19.52 6.34 16.53
N PRO A 87 18.62 5.95 17.45
CA PRO A 87 18.96 5.63 18.83
C PRO A 87 19.70 4.29 18.96
N VAL A 88 19.73 3.48 17.89
CA VAL A 88 20.28 2.12 17.90
C VAL A 88 21.17 1.92 16.67
N ASP A 89 22.48 1.83 16.91
CA ASP A 89 23.45 1.31 15.93
C ASP A 89 23.45 -0.23 15.99
N SER A 90 22.44 -0.86 15.39
CA SER A 90 22.35 -2.33 15.34
C SER A 90 22.81 -2.88 13.99
N THR A 91 23.96 -3.56 14.01
CA THR A 91 24.51 -4.31 12.86
C THR A 91 23.52 -5.36 12.34
N HIS A 92 22.71 -5.96 13.21
CA HIS A 92 21.72 -6.97 12.82
C HIS A 92 20.54 -6.36 12.04
N LEU A 93 20.00 -5.23 12.51
CA LEU A 93 18.91 -4.53 11.81
C LEU A 93 19.39 -3.97 10.47
N ASN A 94 20.63 -3.48 10.41
CA ASN A 94 21.26 -3.07 9.15
C ASN A 94 21.39 -4.24 8.16
N ARG A 95 21.84 -5.41 8.61
CA ARG A 95 21.95 -6.60 7.76
C ARG A 95 20.58 -7.06 7.24
N LEU A 96 19.57 -7.08 8.10
CA LEU A 96 18.19 -7.37 7.72
C LEU A 96 17.68 -6.35 6.70
N LEU A 97 17.94 -5.06 6.91
CA LEU A 97 17.51 -4.00 6.00
C LEU A 97 18.19 -4.10 4.63
N ILE A 98 19.47 -4.47 4.56
CA ILE A 98 20.18 -4.74 3.30
C ILE A 98 19.51 -5.89 2.56
N TRP A 99 19.19 -6.98 3.26
CA TRP A 99 18.49 -8.12 2.67
C TRP A 99 17.11 -7.73 2.14
N LEU A 100 16.29 -7.04 2.95
CA LEU A 100 14.97 -6.51 2.56
C LEU A 100 15.08 -5.56 1.36
N ASN A 101 16.11 -4.72 1.31
CA ASN A 101 16.35 -3.83 0.17
C ASN A 101 16.66 -4.58 -1.12
N ARG A 102 17.30 -5.75 -1.05
CA ARG A 102 17.61 -6.55 -2.23
C ARG A 102 16.37 -7.32 -2.71
N THR A 103 15.55 -7.81 -1.79
CA THR A 103 14.41 -8.68 -2.13
C THR A 103 13.11 -7.94 -2.43
N HIS A 104 12.93 -6.72 -1.93
CA HIS A 104 11.63 -6.02 -2.01
C HIS A 104 11.05 -5.86 -3.42
N ILE A 105 11.88 -5.78 -4.47
CA ILE A 105 11.38 -5.64 -5.84
C ILE A 105 10.60 -6.90 -6.24
N TYR A 106 11.13 -8.09 -5.92
CA TYR A 106 10.46 -9.37 -6.19
C TYR A 106 9.17 -9.50 -5.38
N PHE A 107 9.19 -9.08 -4.11
CA PHE A 107 7.99 -9.04 -3.28
C PHE A 107 6.96 -8.04 -3.80
N GLY A 108 7.38 -6.90 -4.34
CA GLY A 108 6.49 -5.92 -4.96
C GLY A 108 5.82 -6.48 -6.22
N ILE A 109 6.58 -7.12 -7.11
CA ILE A 109 6.04 -7.79 -8.30
C ILE A 109 5.07 -8.89 -7.90
N ALA A 110 5.46 -9.74 -6.94
CA ALA A 110 4.61 -10.80 -6.42
C ALA A 110 3.32 -10.26 -5.79
N ALA A 111 3.40 -9.18 -5.00
CA ALA A 111 2.24 -8.56 -4.37
C ALA A 111 1.23 -8.08 -5.42
N VAL A 112 1.70 -7.38 -6.45
CA VAL A 112 0.84 -6.91 -7.54
C VAL A 112 0.19 -8.10 -8.27
N ALA A 113 0.97 -9.12 -8.64
CA ALA A 113 0.44 -10.29 -9.33
C ALA A 113 -0.59 -11.05 -8.49
N VAL A 114 -0.30 -11.29 -7.21
CA VAL A 114 -1.19 -11.98 -6.27
C VAL A 114 -2.48 -11.19 -6.03
N ILE A 115 -2.40 -9.87 -5.85
CA ILE A 115 -3.59 -9.03 -5.64
C ILE A 115 -4.45 -8.97 -6.90
N LEU A 116 -3.85 -8.84 -8.09
CA LEU A 116 -4.61 -8.87 -9.34
C LEU A 116 -5.27 -10.23 -9.57
N LEU A 117 -4.59 -11.32 -9.23
CA LEU A 117 -5.16 -12.67 -9.29
C LEU A 117 -6.31 -12.83 -8.31
N HIS A 118 -6.15 -12.37 -7.06
CA HIS A 118 -7.22 -12.31 -6.07
C HIS A 118 -8.46 -11.56 -6.61
N ILE A 119 -8.28 -10.36 -7.16
CA ILE A 119 -9.38 -9.56 -7.74
C ILE A 119 -10.06 -10.29 -8.90
N ALA A 120 -9.29 -10.98 -9.75
CA ALA A 120 -9.83 -11.75 -10.87
C ALA A 120 -10.67 -12.95 -10.38
N LEU A 121 -10.20 -13.66 -9.35
CA LEU A 121 -10.89 -14.82 -8.77
C LEU A 121 -12.17 -14.44 -8.02
N MET A 122 -12.19 -13.28 -7.36
CA MET A 122 -13.38 -12.75 -6.68
C MET A 122 -14.46 -12.23 -7.65
N GLY A 123 -14.14 -12.10 -8.96
CA GLY A 123 -15.10 -11.70 -9.98
C GLY A 123 -15.38 -10.19 -9.99
N PHE A 124 -14.39 -9.40 -10.42
CA PHE A 124 -14.40 -7.92 -10.47
C PHE A 124 -15.73 -7.27 -10.90
N SER A 125 -16.40 -7.81 -11.93
CA SER A 125 -17.65 -7.24 -12.46
C SER A 125 -18.74 -7.10 -11.38
N ARG A 126 -18.80 -8.06 -10.43
CA ARG A 126 -19.80 -8.12 -9.37
C ARG A 126 -19.73 -6.92 -8.43
N TYR A 127 -18.52 -6.49 -8.06
CA TYR A 127 -18.28 -5.44 -7.06
C TYR A 127 -17.89 -4.09 -7.69
N SER A 128 -17.84 -4.00 -9.02
CA SER A 128 -17.43 -2.81 -9.76
C SER A 128 -18.30 -1.56 -9.50
N HIS A 129 -19.54 -1.76 -9.04
CA HIS A 129 -20.46 -0.68 -8.68
C HIS A 129 -20.14 -0.03 -7.33
N ILE A 130 -19.40 -0.73 -6.46
CA ILE A 130 -18.91 -0.22 -5.17
C ILE A 130 -17.54 0.42 -5.42
N LEU A 131 -17.42 1.72 -5.17
CA LEU A 131 -16.25 2.53 -5.55
C LEU A 131 -14.92 2.04 -4.97
N PHE A 132 -14.93 1.36 -3.81
CA PHE A 132 -13.73 0.79 -3.22
C PHE A 132 -12.98 -0.14 -4.18
N PHE A 133 -13.71 -0.95 -4.97
CA PHE A 133 -13.14 -1.95 -5.86
C PHE A 133 -12.42 -1.37 -7.09
N PRO A 134 -13.07 -0.55 -7.95
CA PRO A 134 -12.39 0.06 -9.08
C PRO A 134 -11.31 1.06 -8.62
N ALA A 135 -11.49 1.76 -7.50
CA ALA A 135 -10.46 2.63 -6.96
C ALA A 135 -9.23 1.84 -6.49
N LEU A 136 -9.41 0.75 -5.73
CA LEU A 136 -8.32 -0.11 -5.29
C LEU A 136 -7.60 -0.75 -6.48
N LEU A 137 -8.32 -1.26 -7.48
CA LEU A 137 -7.72 -1.81 -8.69
C LEU A 137 -6.86 -0.76 -9.41
N GLY A 138 -7.38 0.45 -9.59
CA GLY A 138 -6.64 1.57 -10.18
C GLY A 138 -5.36 1.89 -9.41
N LEU A 139 -5.42 1.91 -8.07
CA LEU A 139 -4.26 2.14 -7.22
C LEU A 139 -3.24 0.98 -7.28
N VAL A 140 -3.68 -0.28 -7.36
CA VAL A 140 -2.79 -1.45 -7.51
C VAL A 140 -2.09 -1.42 -8.86
N ILE A 141 -2.82 -1.13 -9.94
CA ILE A 141 -2.24 -0.96 -11.28
C ILE A 141 -1.23 0.20 -11.26
N TRP A 142 -1.60 1.32 -10.65
CA TRP A 142 -0.71 2.46 -10.46
C TRP A 142 0.59 2.08 -9.74
N GLN A 143 0.50 1.30 -8.65
CA GLN A 143 1.66 0.79 -7.93
C GLN A 143 2.53 -0.13 -8.79
N GLY A 144 1.92 -1.04 -9.56
CA GLY A 144 2.63 -1.95 -10.44
C GLY A 144 3.37 -1.22 -11.57
N VAL A 145 2.67 -0.33 -12.29
CA VAL A 145 3.24 0.47 -13.37
C VAL A 145 4.39 1.33 -12.86
N PHE A 146 4.18 2.04 -11.76
CA PHE A 146 5.22 2.91 -11.22
C PHE A 146 6.38 2.12 -10.59
N GLY A 147 6.11 0.98 -9.97
CA GLY A 147 7.13 0.07 -9.47
C GLY A 147 8.04 -0.44 -10.60
N MET A 148 7.45 -0.84 -11.73
CA MET A 148 8.20 -1.22 -12.94
C MET A 148 8.96 -0.04 -13.54
N PHE A 149 8.37 1.15 -13.56
CA PHE A 149 9.06 2.35 -14.00
C PHE A 149 10.37 2.55 -13.21
N LEU A 150 10.36 2.38 -11.88
CA LEU A 150 11.57 2.52 -11.07
C LEU A 150 12.65 1.45 -11.29
N THR A 151 12.34 0.32 -11.95
CA THR A 151 13.37 -0.68 -12.28
C THR A 151 14.13 -0.34 -13.56
N LEU A 152 13.63 0.61 -14.36
CA LEU A 152 14.32 1.12 -15.54
C LEU A 152 15.53 1.98 -15.13
N ARG A 153 16.59 1.92 -15.93
CA ARG A 153 17.83 2.67 -15.67
C ARG A 153 17.64 4.16 -15.96
N TYR A 154 17.28 4.92 -14.94
CA TYR A 154 17.23 6.39 -14.99
C TYR A 154 18.49 7.03 -14.40
N SER A 155 18.91 8.14 -14.99
CA SER A 155 19.97 8.97 -14.41
C SER A 155 19.49 9.64 -13.10
N PRO A 156 20.40 10.01 -12.18
CA PRO A 156 20.04 10.72 -10.95
C PRO A 156 19.27 12.03 -11.17
N VAL A 157 19.53 12.71 -12.30
CA VAL A 157 18.87 13.98 -12.68
C VAL A 157 17.41 13.73 -13.09
N GLU A 158 17.15 12.65 -13.81
CA GLU A 158 15.79 12.23 -14.20
C GLU A 158 14.98 11.76 -12.99
N LEU A 159 15.57 10.92 -12.13
CA LEU A 159 14.93 10.46 -10.89
C LEU A 159 14.54 11.60 -9.95
N LYS A 160 15.26 12.73 -9.98
CA LYS A 160 14.90 13.92 -9.18
C LYS A 160 13.59 14.54 -9.66
N LYS A 161 13.31 14.53 -10.97
CA LYS A 161 12.02 14.97 -11.54
C LYS A 161 10.87 14.06 -11.09
N PHE A 162 11.14 12.76 -10.95
CA PHE A 162 10.14 11.78 -10.51
C PHE A 162 10.00 11.66 -8.99
N SER A 163 10.73 12.47 -8.22
CA SER A 163 10.71 12.39 -6.76
C SER A 163 9.33 12.60 -6.15
N TYR A 164 8.45 13.35 -6.81
CA TYR A 164 7.06 13.55 -6.40
C TYR A 164 6.25 12.25 -6.52
N TRP A 165 6.37 11.58 -7.67
CA TRP A 165 5.66 10.33 -7.94
C TRP A 165 6.10 9.17 -7.04
N VAL A 166 7.38 9.12 -6.65
CA VAL A 166 7.88 8.16 -5.65
C VAL A 166 7.19 8.36 -4.29
N HIS A 167 6.84 9.60 -3.93
CA HIS A 167 6.09 9.87 -2.69
C HIS A 167 4.61 9.53 -2.85
N ALA A 168 4.06 9.73 -4.06
CA ALA A 168 2.71 9.29 -4.36
C ALA A 168 2.53 7.79 -4.13
N GLN A 169 3.55 6.94 -4.33
CA GLN A 169 3.46 5.51 -3.99
C GLN A 169 3.21 5.22 -2.52
N PHE A 170 3.88 5.93 -1.61
CA PHE A 170 3.64 5.74 -0.16
C PHE A 170 2.24 6.20 0.23
N VAL A 171 1.82 7.36 -0.29
CA VAL A 171 0.51 7.99 -0.01
C VAL A 171 -0.64 7.16 -0.59
N THR A 172 -0.51 6.69 -1.82
CA THR A 172 -1.49 5.78 -2.45
C THR A 172 -1.47 4.40 -1.78
N GLY A 173 -0.33 3.97 -1.25
CA GLY A 173 -0.21 2.77 -0.44
C GLY A 173 -1.09 2.80 0.83
N ILE A 174 -1.13 3.94 1.53
CA ILE A 174 -2.04 4.16 2.67
C ILE A 174 -3.50 4.04 2.21
N ALA A 175 -3.86 4.65 1.08
CA ALA A 175 -5.22 4.58 0.54
C ALA A 175 -5.62 3.14 0.17
N ILE A 176 -4.70 2.35 -0.44
CA ILE A 176 -4.94 0.93 -0.72
C ILE A 176 -5.27 0.17 0.57
N GLY A 177 -4.52 0.39 1.65
CA GLY A 177 -4.78 -0.28 2.93
C GLY A 177 -6.16 0.07 3.52
N ILE A 178 -6.54 1.34 3.47
CA ILE A 178 -7.85 1.81 3.95
C ILE A 178 -8.99 1.21 3.11
N PHE A 179 -8.88 1.28 1.78
CA PHE A 179 -9.90 0.77 0.86
C PHE A 179 -10.01 -0.75 0.92
N ALA A 180 -8.89 -1.46 1.08
CA ALA A 180 -8.89 -2.91 1.26
C ALA A 180 -9.61 -3.29 2.56
N LEU A 181 -9.29 -2.62 3.67
CA LEU A 181 -9.90 -2.90 4.97
C LEU A 181 -11.42 -2.67 4.95
N LEU A 182 -11.85 -1.48 4.51
CA LEU A 182 -13.27 -1.12 4.50
C LEU A 182 -14.04 -1.84 3.40
N GLY A 183 -13.41 -2.14 2.27
CA GLY A 183 -14.00 -2.91 1.18
C GLY A 183 -14.25 -4.36 1.57
N HIS A 184 -13.32 -5.01 2.28
CA HIS A 184 -13.53 -6.34 2.84
C HIS A 184 -14.61 -6.34 3.91
N LEU A 185 -14.56 -5.40 4.86
CA LEU A 185 -15.60 -5.28 5.90
C LEU A 185 -17.00 -5.06 5.31
N LEU A 186 -17.11 -4.48 4.12
CA LEU A 186 -18.39 -4.25 3.44
C LEU A 186 -18.97 -5.51 2.78
N ILE A 187 -18.15 -6.53 2.52
CA ILE A 187 -18.55 -7.74 1.78
C ILE A 187 -18.51 -9.00 2.65
N ASP A 188 -17.60 -9.05 3.62
CA ASP A 188 -17.41 -10.20 4.51
C ASP A 188 -18.51 -10.28 5.62
N ASP A 189 -19.40 -9.28 5.73
CA ASP A 189 -20.59 -9.22 6.63
C ASP A 189 -21.89 -9.36 5.83
#